data_AF-A0AAV3ZQX6-F1
#
_entry.id   AF-A0AAV3ZQX6-F1
#
_cell.length_a   1.000
_cell.length_b   1.000
_cell.length_c   1.000
_cell.angle_alpha   90.00
_cell.angle_beta   90.00
_cell.angle_gamma   90.00
#
_symmetry.space_group_name_H-M   'P 1'
#
loop_
_entity.id
_entity.type
_entity.pdbx_description
1 polymer ?
#
loop_
_entity_poly.entity_id
_entity_poly.type
_entity_poly.pdbx_seq_one_letter_code
_entity_poly.pdbx_strand_id
1 'polypeptide(L)'
;MRPIIQQTLHSNGCSATVGKFFLILAPSDFHLFGPLKRHLGGMAFETEDDLISELRNWFHNLDVDFFRVGINSLLSRWQKCIDLHGDYVEK
;
A
#
# COMPACT_ATOMS: atom_id res chain seq x y z
N MET A 1 27.22 -3.42 7.07
CA MET A 1 26.69 -2.04 7.05
C MET A 1 25.19 -2.11 7.24
N ARG A 2 24.64 -1.63 8.36
CA ARG A 2 23.18 -1.50 8.51
C ARG A 2 22.76 -0.29 7.66
N PRO A 3 21.91 -0.45 6.64
CA PRO A 3 21.49 0.67 5.80
C PRO A 3 20.78 1.72 6.66
N ILE A 4 20.99 3.01 6.35
CA ILE A 4 20.41 4.17 7.06
C ILE A 4 18.90 4.00 7.32
N ILE A 5 18.21 3.37 6.36
CA ILE A 5 16.79 3.03 6.43
C ILE A 5 16.46 2.18 7.67
N GLN A 6 17.26 1.17 8.03
CA GLN A 6 17.01 0.35 9.22
C GLN A 6 17.22 1.13 10.53
N GLN A 7 18.19 2.05 10.57
CA GLN A 7 18.43 2.90 11.74
C GLN A 7 17.28 3.88 11.96
N THR A 8 16.81 4.53 10.89
CA THR A 8 15.67 5.45 10.94
C THR A 8 14.37 4.74 11.31
N LEU A 9 14.16 3.50 10.85
CA LEU A 9 12.99 2.72 11.24
C LEU A 9 13.03 2.37 12.73
N HIS A 10 14.18 1.92 13.24
CA HIS A 10 14.36 1.65 14.68
C HIS A 10 14.16 2.90 15.54
N SER A 11 14.64 4.07 15.11
CA SER A 11 14.47 5.32 15.86
C SER A 11 13.02 5.82 15.90
N ASN A 12 12.19 5.41 14.93
CA ASN A 12 10.75 5.71 14.89
C ASN A 12 9.88 4.57 15.43
N GLY A 13 10.49 3.53 16.03
CA GLY A 13 9.77 2.36 16.56
C GLY A 13 9.16 1.44 15.49
N CYS A 14 9.55 1.60 14.22
CA CYS A 14 9.10 0.77 13.12
C CYS A 14 10.03 -0.44 12.93
N SER A 15 9.46 -1.65 12.88
CA SER A 15 10.20 -2.87 12.51
C SER A 15 9.89 -3.24 11.06
N ALA A 16 10.90 -3.21 10.19
CA ALA A 16 10.75 -3.70 8.82
C ALA A 16 11.18 -5.17 8.74
N THR A 17 10.20 -6.06 8.62
CA THR A 17 10.43 -7.47 8.27
C THR A 17 10.44 -7.61 6.75
N VAL A 18 11.65 -7.66 6.18
CA VAL A 18 11.83 -7.88 4.73
C VAL A 18 11.66 -9.38 4.43
N GLY A 19 10.41 -9.83 4.34
CA GLY A 19 10.06 -11.18 3.91
C GLY A 19 9.40 -11.15 2.52
N LYS A 20 9.76 -12.11 1.65
CA LYS A 20 9.26 -12.26 0.26
C LYS A 20 7.73 -12.42 0.13
N PHE A 21 7.00 -12.49 1.24
CA PHE A 21 5.55 -12.55 1.38
C PHE A 21 4.83 -11.19 1.40
N PHE A 22 5.57 -10.08 1.34
CA PHE A 22 5.06 -8.75 1.74
C PHE A 22 4.12 -8.06 0.74
N LEU A 23 4.28 -8.23 -0.57
CA LEU A 23 3.46 -7.51 -1.59
C LEU A 23 1.97 -7.87 -1.55
N ILE A 24 1.62 -9.11 -1.19
CA ILE A 24 0.21 -9.55 -1.11
C ILE A 24 -0.50 -8.99 0.14
N LEU A 25 0.28 -8.53 1.11
CA LEU A 25 -0.17 -8.02 2.40
C LEU A 25 -0.12 -6.50 2.51
N ALA A 26 0.51 -5.79 1.57
CA ALA A 26 0.53 -4.34 1.63
C ALA A 26 -0.82 -3.76 1.17
N PRO A 27 -1.56 -3.01 2.01
CA PRO A 27 -2.81 -2.38 1.61
C PRO A 27 -2.65 -1.42 0.42
N SER A 28 -1.45 -0.86 0.24
CA SER A 28 -1.10 -0.09 -0.95
C SER A 28 -1.30 -0.89 -2.23
N ASP A 29 -0.84 -2.14 -2.26
CA ASP A 29 -0.82 -2.95 -3.49
C ASP A 29 -2.20 -3.51 -3.83
N PHE A 30 -2.95 -3.98 -2.84
CA PHE A 30 -4.23 -4.64 -3.10
C PHE A 30 -5.45 -3.73 -3.02
N HIS A 31 -5.36 -2.60 -2.34
CA HIS A 31 -6.51 -1.72 -2.09
C HIS A 31 -6.33 -0.33 -2.70
N LEU A 32 -5.14 0.27 -2.60
CA LEU A 32 -4.92 1.66 -3.02
C LEU A 32 -4.57 1.81 -4.50
N PHE A 33 -3.58 1.05 -4.99
CA PHE A 33 -3.03 1.26 -6.33
C PHE A 33 -3.97 0.83 -7.46
N GLY A 34 -4.90 -0.10 -7.21
CA GLY A 34 -5.92 -0.48 -8.20
C GLY A 34 -6.86 0.70 -8.54
N PRO A 35 -7.55 1.28 -7.56
CA PRO A 35 -8.32 2.51 -7.73
C PRO A 35 -7.50 3.68 -8.28
N LEU A 36 -6.28 3.90 -7.76
CA LEU A 36 -5.43 4.99 -8.22
C LEU A 36 -5.08 4.89 -9.71
N LYS A 37 -4.67 3.70 -10.17
CA LYS A 37 -4.38 3.46 -11.59
C LYS A 37 -5.60 3.67 -12.48
N ARG A 38 -6.81 3.35 -11.99
CA ARG A 38 -8.06 3.61 -12.73
C ARG A 38 -8.36 5.11 -12.82
N HIS A 39 -8.13 5.84 -11.73
CA HIS A 39 -8.30 7.31 -11.70
C HIS A 39 -7.34 8.00 -12.68
N LEU A 40 -6.06 7.65 -12.62
CA LEU A 40 -5.03 8.20 -13.50
C LEU A 40 -5.12 7.68 -14.94
N GLY A 41 -5.93 6.65 -15.18
CA GLY A 41 -6.06 5.99 -16.47
C GLY A 41 -6.60 6.95 -17.53
N GLY A 42 -5.76 7.29 -18.52
CA GLY A 42 -6.13 8.19 -19.61
C GLY A 42 -5.90 9.68 -19.32
N MET A 43 -5.36 10.02 -18.15
CA MET A 43 -4.89 11.38 -17.87
C MET A 43 -3.49 11.56 -18.44
N ALA A 44 -3.23 12.71 -19.07
CA ALA A 44 -1.91 13.15 -19.46
C ALA A 44 -1.54 14.36 -18.59
N PHE A 45 -0.30 14.36 -18.09
CA PHE A 45 0.24 15.44 -17.27
C PHE A 45 1.43 16.04 -18.01
N GLU A 46 1.47 17.36 -18.10
CA GLU A 46 2.58 18.07 -18.76
C GLU A 46 3.78 18.22 -17.83
N THR A 47 3.53 18.35 -16.52
CA THR A 47 4.55 18.50 -15.50
C THR A 47 4.36 17.54 -14.33
N GLU A 48 5.43 17.36 -13.54
CA GLU A 48 5.36 16.63 -12.28
C GLU A 48 4.44 17.32 -11.27
N ASP A 49 4.40 18.66 -11.25
CA ASP A 49 3.54 19.43 -10.36
C ASP A 49 2.05 19.18 -10.64
N ASP A 50 1.67 19.03 -11.91
CA ASP A 50 0.30 18.68 -12.31
C ASP A 50 -0.08 17.29 -11.78
N LEU A 51 0.83 16.32 -11.90
CA LEU A 51 0.64 14.98 -11.37
C LEU A 51 0.52 15.00 -9.84
N ILE A 52 1.41 15.71 -9.14
CA ILE A 52 1.40 15.82 -7.68
C ILE A 52 0.10 16.48 -7.19
N SER A 53 -0.35 17.53 -7.88
CA SER A 53 -1.60 18.23 -7.57
C SER A 53 -2.81 17.30 -7.73
N GLU A 54 -2.88 16.55 -8.83
CA GLU A 54 -3.96 15.60 -9.07
C GLU A 54 -3.96 14.46 -8.04
N LEU A 55 -2.79 13.91 -7.71
CA LEU A 55 -2.67 12.91 -6.66
C LEU A 55 -3.18 13.43 -5.32
N ARG A 56 -2.79 14.65 -4.93
CA ARG A 56 -3.26 15.28 -3.68
C ARG A 56 -4.78 15.45 -3.68
N ASN A 57 -5.33 15.94 -4.78
CA ASN A 57 -6.78 16.10 -4.93
C ASN A 57 -7.49 14.74 -4.81
N TRP A 58 -7.00 13.71 -5.49
CA TRP A 58 -7.56 12.36 -5.40
C TRP A 58 -7.56 11.85 -3.96
N PHE A 59 -6.42 11.96 -3.25
CA PHE A 59 -6.33 11.55 -1.84
C PHE A 59 -7.25 12.35 -0.91
N HIS A 60 -7.41 13.65 -1.14
CA HIS A 60 -8.35 14.49 -0.37
C HIS A 60 -9.82 14.12 -0.57
N ASN A 61 -10.16 13.56 -1.73
CA ASN A 61 -11.52 13.12 -2.05
C ASN A 61 -11.82 11.69 -1.58
N LEU A 62 -10.83 10.95 -1.07
CA LEU A 62 -11.07 9.62 -0.51
C LEU A 62 -11.71 9.73 0.87
N ASP A 63 -12.78 8.96 1.07
CA ASP A 63 -13.42 8.85 2.37
C ASP A 63 -12.53 8.10 3.38
N VAL A 64 -12.67 8.42 4.67
CA VAL A 64 -11.96 7.71 5.75
C VAL A 64 -12.29 6.21 5.74
N ASP A 65 -13.51 5.84 5.39
CA ASP A 65 -13.94 4.45 5.28
C ASP A 65 -13.22 3.70 4.17
N PHE A 66 -12.77 4.38 3.11
CA PHE A 66 -11.92 3.74 2.10
C PHE A 66 -10.66 3.16 2.73
N PHE A 67 -9.95 3.92 3.56
CA PHE A 67 -8.75 3.43 4.25
C PHE A 67 -9.08 2.38 5.30
N ARG A 68 -10.18 2.55 6.03
CA ARG A 68 -10.65 1.58 7.03
C ARG A 68 -10.91 0.20 6.41
N VAL A 69 -11.55 0.16 5.24
CA VAL A 69 -11.80 -1.10 4.50
C VAL A 69 -10.49 -1.77 4.10
N GLY A 70 -9.52 -1.00 3.57
CA GLY A 70 -8.21 -1.53 3.19
C GLY A 70 -7.45 -2.13 4.37
N ILE A 71 -7.45 -1.44 5.50
CA ILE A 71 -6.82 -1.90 6.75
C ILE A 71 -7.54 -3.12 7.31
N ASN A 72 -8.86 -3.12 7.39
CA ASN A 72 -9.62 -4.27 7.91
C ASN A 72 -9.45 -5.51 7.03
N SER A 73 -9.33 -5.34 5.72
CA SER A 73 -9.05 -6.42 4.78
C SER A 73 -7.70 -7.10 5.04
N LEU A 74 -6.75 -6.41 5.70
CA LEU A 74 -5.45 -6.96 6.08
C LEU A 74 -5.59 -8.16 7.03
N LEU A 75 -6.49 -8.07 8.03
CA LEU A 75 -6.72 -9.15 8.98
C LEU A 75 -7.18 -10.44 8.29
N SER A 76 -8.10 -10.30 7.32
CA SER A 76 -8.58 -11.44 6.54
C SER A 76 -7.49 -12.06 5.66
N ARG A 77 -6.58 -11.23 5.11
CA ARG A 77 -5.47 -11.70 4.30
C ARG A 77 -4.38 -12.38 5.13
N TRP A 78 -4.10 -11.86 6.33
CA TRP A 78 -3.20 -12.51 7.27
C TRP A 78 -3.71 -13.90 7.65
N GLN A 79 -4.99 -14.04 7.94
CA GLN A 79 -5.57 -15.35 8.24
C GLN A 79 -5.42 -16.30 7.05
N LYS A 80 -5.74 -15.85 5.82
CA LYS A 80 -5.53 -16.67 4.62
C LYS A 80 -4.06 -17.08 4.40
N CYS A 81 -3.10 -16.18 4.65
CA CYS A 81 -1.67 -16.53 4.55
C CYS A 81 -1.27 -17.61 5.58
N ILE A 82 -1.82 -17.55 6.79
CA ILE A 82 -1.60 -18.57 7.83
C ILE A 82 -2.21 -19.91 7.40
N ASP A 83 -3.45 -19.89 6.92
CA ASP A 83 -4.19 -21.08 6.50
C ASP A 83 -3.53 -21.77 5.29
N LEU A 84 -2.88 -20.99 4.43
CA LEU A 84 -2.12 -21.48 3.28
C LEU A 84 -0.67 -21.86 3.64
N HIS A 85 -0.28 -21.87 4.92
CA HIS A 85 1.10 -22.15 5.36
C HIS A 85 2.18 -21.28 4.66
N GLY A 86 1.82 -20.07 4.22
CA GLY A 86 2.69 -19.28 3.39
C GLY A 86 2.82 -19.81 1.96
N ASP A 87 1.76 -20.38 1.38
CA ASP A 87 1.55 -20.43 -0.07
C ASP A 87 0.80 -19.18 -0.58
N TYR A 88 0.91 -18.93 -1.88
CA TYR A 88 0.37 -17.73 -2.54
C TYR A 88 -1.16 -17.63 -2.38
N VAL A 89 -1.65 -16.51 -1.85
CA VAL A 89 -3.08 -16.20 -1.79
C VAL A 89 -3.51 -15.63 -3.14
N GLU A 90 -4.13 -16.44 -4.01
CA GLU A 90 -4.87 -15.92 -5.17
C GLU A 90 -6.11 -15.13 -4.73
N LYS A 91 -6.46 -14.13 -5.55
CA LYS A 91 -7.51 -13.13 -5.28
C LYS A 91 -8.90 -13.74 -5.11
#